data_AF-A0A1S9BS31-F1
#
_entry.id   AF-A0A1S9BS31-F1
#
_cell.length_a   1.000
_cell.length_b   1.000
_cell.length_c   1.000
_cell.angle_alpha   90.00
_cell.angle_beta   90.00
_cell.angle_gamma   90.00
#
_symmetry.space_group_name_H-M   'P 1'
#
loop_
_entity.id
_entity.type
_entity.pdbx_description
1 polymer ?
#
loop_
_entity_poly.entity_id
_entity_poly.type
_entity_poly.pdbx_seq_one_letter_code
_entity_poly.pdbx_strand_id
1 'polypeptide(L)'
;MLIKRDIINRKDSFWMNTDNFDIYFPHLGVGVEHLKNSISIFGFRIAYYGIIIGIGMLLGFLIASMDYKRRGLKVDDIQDMGLYTVIFAILGARAYYVIFEWDYYSQHLDEILNIRQGGLAIYGGIIVSVIGCTIFCRVKKINVLSMMDSGILGLLIGQSVGRWGNFFNTEAFGGPTDSFLAMRIKEALVNPNMLNDEVLMNSFKIGENLFIQVHPTFFYESMWNLCTLIIFYLMAPKKKFTGQIFFQYLLFYGVGRFWIEGLRTDSLYLWGTNIAVSQALSALLAVAGAGLIIYNLNKVRKNGPDEALKAELEALAAKNADGLRQENGEKAAETTAEEVVESPVD
;
A
#
# COMPACT_ATOMS: atom_id res chain seq x y z
N MET A 1 -44.82 -34.04 -5.18
CA MET A 1 -44.70 -32.72 -5.85
C MET A 1 -44.71 -31.55 -4.84
N LEU A 2 -44.02 -31.68 -3.69
CA LEU A 2 -44.02 -30.64 -2.63
C LEU A 2 -42.62 -30.22 -2.13
N ILE A 3 -41.54 -30.89 -2.53
CA ILE A 3 -40.19 -30.61 -2.01
C ILE A 3 -39.47 -29.49 -2.80
N LYS A 4 -39.94 -29.11 -3.99
CA LYS A 4 -39.34 -28.02 -4.80
C LYS A 4 -39.83 -26.61 -4.45
N ARG A 5 -40.96 -26.45 -3.74
CA ARG A 5 -41.52 -25.13 -3.41
C ARG A 5 -40.88 -24.50 -2.15
N ASP A 6 -40.53 -25.31 -1.16
CA ASP A 6 -39.95 -24.81 0.11
C ASP A 6 -38.47 -24.38 -0.01
N ILE A 7 -37.72 -24.94 -0.96
CA ILE A 7 -36.32 -24.56 -1.21
C ILE A 7 -36.24 -23.20 -1.96
N ILE A 8 -37.23 -22.90 -2.81
CA ILE A 8 -37.32 -21.61 -3.52
C ILE A 8 -37.69 -20.50 -2.52
N ASN A 9 -38.70 -20.73 -1.66
CA ASN A 9 -39.12 -19.75 -0.66
C ASN A 9 -38.04 -19.42 0.40
N ARG A 10 -37.15 -20.35 0.77
CA ARG A 10 -36.06 -20.04 1.72
C ARG A 10 -34.98 -19.14 1.14
N LYS A 11 -34.60 -19.33 -0.14
CA LYS A 11 -33.62 -18.44 -0.79
C LYS A 11 -34.19 -17.02 -0.92
N ASP A 12 -35.44 -16.89 -1.32
CA ASP A 12 -36.08 -15.58 -1.47
C ASP A 12 -36.21 -14.84 -0.13
N SER A 13 -36.49 -15.56 0.96
CA SER A 13 -36.54 -14.97 2.32
C SER A 13 -35.18 -14.50 2.85
N PHE A 14 -34.08 -15.16 2.46
CA PHE A 14 -32.73 -14.74 2.86
C PHE A 14 -32.33 -13.44 2.15
N TRP A 15 -32.67 -13.30 0.86
CA TRP A 15 -32.41 -12.07 0.11
C TRP A 15 -33.31 -10.90 0.54
N MET A 16 -34.56 -11.17 0.90
CA MET A 16 -35.53 -10.16 1.37
C MET A 16 -35.10 -9.41 2.64
N ASN A 17 -34.24 -9.98 3.48
CA ASN A 17 -33.73 -9.33 4.70
C ASN A 17 -32.40 -8.59 4.51
N THR A 18 -31.92 -8.46 3.26
CA THR A 18 -30.59 -7.90 2.98
C THR A 18 -30.62 -6.59 2.21
N ASP A 19 -31.81 -6.00 2.03
CA ASP A 19 -32.05 -4.68 1.43
C ASP A 19 -31.56 -3.52 2.31
N ASN A 20 -31.52 -3.74 3.63
CA ASN A 20 -30.99 -2.80 4.62
C ASN A 20 -29.47 -2.61 4.50
N PHE A 21 -28.74 -3.53 3.87
CA PHE A 21 -27.30 -3.43 3.71
C PHE A 21 -26.90 -2.49 2.57
N ASP A 22 -26.08 -1.50 2.87
CA ASP A 22 -25.40 -0.63 1.89
C ASP A 22 -24.30 -1.40 1.14
N ILE A 23 -23.56 -2.24 1.87
CA ILE A 23 -22.62 -3.22 1.29
C ILE A 23 -22.90 -4.59 1.91
N TYR A 24 -22.92 -5.64 1.10
CA TYR A 24 -23.14 -7.02 1.56
C TYR A 24 -22.24 -8.00 0.82
N PHE A 25 -21.71 -9.00 1.52
CA PHE A 25 -20.94 -10.10 0.94
C PHE A 25 -21.80 -11.37 0.95
N PRO A 26 -22.47 -11.71 -0.16
CA PRO A 26 -23.58 -12.66 -0.11
C PRO A 26 -23.19 -14.07 0.32
N HIS A 27 -22.03 -14.54 -0.12
CA HIS A 27 -21.52 -15.88 0.18
C HIS A 27 -20.81 -15.97 1.53
N LEU A 28 -20.52 -14.83 2.17
CA LEU A 28 -19.94 -14.74 3.52
C LEU A 28 -21.00 -14.46 4.60
N GLY A 29 -22.17 -13.93 4.21
CA GLY A 29 -23.22 -13.58 5.17
C GLY A 29 -22.90 -12.38 6.05
N VAL A 30 -21.99 -11.49 5.60
CA VAL A 30 -21.58 -10.28 6.35
C VAL A 30 -21.91 -9.02 5.54
N GLY A 31 -22.31 -7.94 6.22
CA GLY A 31 -22.68 -6.68 5.56
C GLY A 31 -22.57 -5.46 6.47
N VAL A 32 -22.72 -4.29 5.86
CA VAL A 32 -22.69 -2.96 6.46
C VAL A 32 -23.97 -2.22 6.07
N GLU A 33 -24.80 -1.85 7.05
CA GLU A 33 -26.13 -1.23 6.82
C GLU A 33 -26.09 0.27 6.56
N HIS A 34 -25.14 0.97 7.19
CA HIS A 34 -25.07 2.43 7.16
C HIS A 34 -23.65 2.87 6.87
N LEU A 35 -23.23 2.70 5.61
CA LEU A 35 -21.89 3.05 5.20
C LEU A 35 -21.73 4.57 5.23
N LYS A 36 -20.78 5.04 6.03
CA LYS A 36 -20.36 6.45 6.04
C LYS A 36 -18.99 6.56 5.37
N ASN A 37 -18.77 7.62 4.62
CA ASN A 37 -17.46 7.94 4.04
C ASN A 37 -16.69 9.01 4.83
N SER A 38 -17.29 9.56 5.89
CA SER A 38 -16.73 10.66 6.68
C SER A 38 -17.32 10.72 8.08
N ILE A 39 -16.60 11.43 8.95
CA ILE A 39 -17.01 11.77 10.31
C ILE A 39 -16.92 13.29 10.49
N SER A 40 -17.85 13.87 11.25
CA SER A 40 -17.79 15.29 11.62
C SER A 40 -17.28 15.44 13.05
N ILE A 41 -16.20 16.19 13.24
CA ILE A 41 -15.62 16.48 14.55
C ILE A 41 -15.60 18.00 14.70
N PHE A 42 -16.29 18.52 15.73
CA PHE A 42 -16.43 19.97 15.97
C PHE A 42 -16.92 20.78 14.75
N GLY A 43 -17.79 20.20 13.91
CA GLY A 43 -18.30 20.83 12.68
C GLY A 43 -17.36 20.70 11.47
N PHE A 44 -16.18 20.09 11.62
CA PHE A 44 -15.28 19.80 10.53
C PHE A 44 -15.49 18.37 10.01
N ARG A 45 -15.82 18.25 8.71
CA ARG A 45 -15.96 16.96 8.03
C ARG A 45 -14.58 16.40 7.68
N ILE A 46 -14.27 15.22 8.19
CA ILE A 46 -13.05 14.47 7.91
C ILE A 46 -13.42 13.21 7.15
N ALA A 47 -12.88 13.05 5.94
CA ALA A 47 -13.13 11.87 5.12
C ALA A 47 -12.33 10.66 5.64
N TYR A 48 -12.95 9.47 5.63
CA TYR A 48 -12.30 8.24 6.11
C TYR A 48 -11.07 7.87 5.29
N TYR A 49 -11.08 8.09 3.97
CA TYR A 49 -9.90 7.82 3.15
C TYR A 49 -8.68 8.63 3.63
N GLY A 50 -8.86 9.87 4.10
CA GLY A 50 -7.78 10.70 4.63
C GLY A 50 -7.21 10.15 5.94
N ILE A 51 -8.09 9.69 6.84
CA ILE A 51 -7.69 9.03 8.10
C ILE A 51 -6.92 7.74 7.80
N ILE A 52 -7.42 6.92 6.88
CA ILE A 52 -6.83 5.64 6.48
C ILE A 52 -5.46 5.85 5.84
N ILE A 53 -5.31 6.84 4.95
CA ILE A 53 -4.02 7.20 4.35
C ILE A 53 -3.04 7.67 5.44
N GLY A 54 -3.50 8.49 6.40
CA GLY A 54 -2.67 8.94 7.52
C GLY A 54 -2.17 7.77 8.38
N ILE A 55 -3.04 6.82 8.71
CA ILE A 55 -2.67 5.59 9.42
C ILE A 55 -1.69 4.76 8.59
N GLY A 56 -1.96 4.57 7.31
CA GLY A 56 -1.08 3.84 6.39
C GLY A 56 0.31 4.46 6.29
N MET A 57 0.38 5.80 6.28
CA MET A 57 1.64 6.54 6.31
C MET A 57 2.40 6.30 7.61
N LEU A 58 1.76 6.45 8.79
CA LEU A 58 2.39 6.20 10.09
C LEU A 58 2.91 4.76 10.21
N LEU A 59 2.11 3.78 9.80
CA LEU A 59 2.53 2.38 9.75
C LEU A 59 3.71 2.19 8.78
N GLY A 60 3.70 2.90 7.66
CA GLY A 60 4.80 2.91 6.69
C GLY A 60 6.11 3.38 7.31
N PHE A 61 6.08 4.50 8.03
CA PHE A 61 7.23 5.01 8.79
C PHE A 61 7.73 4.00 9.82
N LEU A 62 6.81 3.39 10.59
CA LEU A 62 7.15 2.42 11.62
C LEU A 62 7.84 1.19 11.03
N ILE A 63 7.23 0.55 10.03
CA ILE A 63 7.78 -0.68 9.43
C ILE A 63 9.11 -0.41 8.72
N ALA A 64 9.22 0.70 7.98
CA ALA A 64 10.49 1.07 7.35
C ALA A 64 11.58 1.32 8.40
N SER A 65 11.25 2.02 9.49
CA SER A 65 12.18 2.27 10.60
C SER A 65 12.60 0.99 11.33
N MET A 66 11.66 0.05 11.53
CA MET A 66 11.94 -1.25 12.14
C MET A 66 12.94 -2.06 11.31
N ASP A 67 12.74 -2.12 9.99
CA ASP A 67 13.68 -2.79 9.11
C ASP A 67 15.04 -2.09 9.07
N TYR A 68 15.07 -0.75 8.97
CA TYR A 68 16.30 0.04 8.96
C TYR A 68 17.12 -0.17 10.24
N LYS A 69 16.45 -0.13 11.40
CA LYS A 69 17.05 -0.40 12.73
C LYS A 69 17.57 -1.84 12.82
N ARG A 70 16.83 -2.81 12.29
CA ARG A 70 17.19 -4.24 12.27
C ARG A 70 18.44 -4.49 11.43
N ARG A 71 18.70 -3.67 10.41
CA ARG A 71 19.92 -3.72 9.58
C ARG A 71 21.11 -2.95 10.18
N GLY A 72 21.00 -2.47 11.42
CA GLY A 72 22.06 -1.72 12.09
C GLY A 72 22.23 -0.28 11.60
N LEU A 73 21.29 0.22 10.78
CA LEU A 73 21.36 1.56 10.20
C LEU A 73 20.70 2.62 11.09
N LYS A 74 21.03 3.89 10.83
CA LYS A 74 20.57 5.03 11.62
C LYS A 74 19.11 5.37 11.30
N VAL A 75 18.21 5.16 12.26
CA VAL A 75 16.76 5.35 12.07
C VAL A 75 16.39 6.77 11.64
N ASP A 76 17.11 7.79 12.13
CA ASP A 76 16.87 9.19 11.74
C ASP A 76 16.95 9.37 10.22
N ASP A 77 17.80 8.64 9.50
CA ASP A 77 17.96 8.83 8.06
C ASP A 77 16.73 8.36 7.26
N ILE A 78 16.08 7.26 7.67
CA ILE A 78 14.86 6.78 7.00
C ILE A 78 13.64 7.63 7.41
N GLN A 79 13.63 8.17 8.64
CA GLN A 79 12.58 9.09 9.10
C GLN A 79 12.68 10.45 8.41
N ASP A 80 13.88 11.03 8.34
CA ASP A 80 14.19 12.24 7.56
C ASP A 80 13.72 12.05 6.12
N MET A 81 14.17 10.96 5.47
CA MET A 81 13.79 10.65 4.09
C MET A 81 12.27 10.55 3.93
N GLY A 82 11.58 9.90 4.86
CA GLY A 82 10.13 9.77 4.80
C GLY A 82 9.43 11.12 4.89
N LEU A 83 9.89 12.03 5.75
CA LEU A 83 9.33 13.38 5.86
C LEU A 83 9.53 14.17 4.56
N TYR A 84 10.75 14.14 4.00
CA TYR A 84 11.03 14.76 2.70
C TYR A 84 10.18 14.14 1.58
N THR A 85 9.97 12.83 1.61
CA THR A 85 9.16 12.11 0.62
C THR A 85 7.72 12.61 0.61
N VAL A 86 7.11 12.84 1.78
CA VAL A 86 5.75 13.39 1.87
C VAL A 86 5.68 14.80 1.26
N ILE A 87 6.66 15.65 1.55
CA ILE A 87 6.73 17.01 0.99
C ILE A 87 6.86 16.95 -0.54
N PHE A 88 7.81 16.16 -1.05
CA PHE A 88 8.02 16.00 -2.49
C PHE A 88 6.83 15.36 -3.20
N ALA A 89 6.13 14.42 -2.54
CA ALA A 89 4.93 13.81 -3.10
C ALA A 89 3.81 14.83 -3.30
N ILE A 90 3.56 15.68 -2.30
CA ILE A 90 2.52 16.72 -2.38
C ILE A 90 2.88 17.76 -3.45
N LEU A 91 4.12 18.26 -3.43
CA LEU A 91 4.61 19.24 -4.40
C LEU A 91 4.55 18.69 -5.83
N GLY A 92 5.04 17.47 -6.02
CA GLY A 92 5.03 16.82 -7.33
C GLY A 92 3.63 16.53 -7.84
N ALA A 93 2.75 16.04 -6.96
CA ALA A 93 1.37 15.74 -7.35
C ALA A 93 0.61 17.00 -7.78
N ARG A 94 0.84 18.11 -7.09
CA ARG A 94 0.23 19.40 -7.44
C ARG A 94 0.83 19.97 -8.73
N ALA A 95 2.15 20.03 -8.82
CA ALA A 95 2.85 20.56 -9.99
C ALA A 95 2.46 19.82 -11.27
N TYR A 96 2.42 18.48 -11.22
CA TYR A 96 2.01 17.67 -12.37
C TYR A 96 0.57 17.94 -12.77
N TYR A 97 -0.37 18.03 -11.81
CA TYR A 97 -1.76 18.35 -12.12
C TYR A 97 -1.89 19.73 -12.81
N VAL A 98 -1.24 20.75 -12.26
CA VAL A 98 -1.25 22.12 -12.81
C VAL A 98 -0.66 22.18 -14.22
N ILE A 99 0.42 21.44 -14.48
CA ILE A 99 1.04 21.38 -15.81
C ILE A 99 0.10 20.76 -16.85
N PHE A 100 -0.64 19.71 -16.48
CA PHE A 100 -1.58 19.06 -17.40
C PHE A 100 -2.87 19.87 -17.60
N GLU A 101 -3.26 20.67 -16.62
CA GLU A 101 -4.42 21.57 -16.68
C GLU A 101 -4.01 23.04 -16.94
N TRP A 102 -2.92 23.26 -17.68
CA TRP A 102 -2.30 24.58 -17.82
C TRP A 102 -3.21 25.63 -18.47
N ASP A 103 -4.09 25.22 -19.39
CA ASP A 103 -5.04 26.14 -20.04
C ASP A 103 -5.93 26.85 -19.00
N TYR A 104 -6.32 26.14 -17.95
CA TYR A 104 -7.04 26.71 -16.80
C TYR A 104 -6.10 27.52 -15.91
N TYR A 105 -5.02 26.92 -15.42
CA TYR A 105 -4.16 27.57 -14.42
C TYR A 105 -3.39 28.79 -14.95
N SER A 106 -3.16 28.88 -16.26
CA SER A 106 -2.58 30.08 -16.90
C SER A 106 -3.44 31.34 -16.69
N GLN A 107 -4.73 31.17 -16.41
CA GLN A 107 -5.69 32.23 -16.14
C GLN A 107 -6.00 32.38 -14.64
N HIS A 108 -5.62 31.39 -13.82
CA HIS A 108 -5.93 31.25 -12.39
C HIS A 108 -4.65 30.97 -11.57
N LEU A 109 -3.67 31.86 -11.67
CA LEU A 109 -2.34 31.67 -11.08
C LEU A 109 -2.36 31.59 -9.55
N ASP A 110 -3.30 32.26 -8.89
CA ASP A 110 -3.48 32.22 -7.43
C ASP A 110 -3.97 30.86 -6.92
N GLU A 111 -4.61 30.08 -7.79
CA GLU A 111 -5.11 28.74 -7.46
C GLU A 111 -4.03 27.65 -7.53
N ILE A 112 -2.86 27.93 -8.12
CA ILE A 112 -1.80 26.94 -8.33
C ILE A 112 -1.36 26.25 -7.03
N LEU A 113 -1.30 26.99 -5.92
CA LEU A 113 -0.89 26.45 -4.61
C LEU A 113 -2.06 25.92 -3.78
N ASN A 114 -3.30 26.07 -4.25
CA ASN A 114 -4.49 25.67 -3.52
C ASN A 114 -4.72 24.15 -3.60
N ILE A 115 -4.14 23.42 -2.66
CA ILE A 115 -4.32 21.96 -2.54
C ILE A 115 -5.64 21.55 -1.88
N ARG A 116 -6.42 22.50 -1.34
CA ARG A 116 -7.66 22.20 -0.61
C ARG A 116 -8.84 21.89 -1.54
N GLN A 117 -8.78 22.37 -2.77
CA GLN A 117 -9.80 22.11 -3.80
C GLN A 117 -9.56 20.79 -4.55
N GLY A 118 -8.57 19.99 -4.14
CA GLY A 118 -8.16 18.79 -4.86
C GLY A 118 -7.11 19.08 -5.93
N GLY A 119 -7.14 18.34 -7.03
CA GLY A 119 -6.17 18.50 -8.13
C GLY A 119 -4.76 18.04 -7.76
N LEU A 120 -4.63 16.77 -7.42
CA LEU A 120 -3.36 16.09 -7.13
C LEU A 120 -3.23 14.88 -8.04
N ALA A 121 -2.19 14.86 -8.87
CA ALA A 121 -1.92 13.76 -9.79
C ALA A 121 -0.85 12.81 -9.23
N ILE A 122 -1.21 11.54 -9.01
CA ILE A 122 -0.32 10.55 -8.36
C ILE A 122 1.03 10.38 -9.07
N TYR A 123 1.06 10.44 -10.40
CA TYR A 123 2.30 10.31 -11.19
C TYR A 123 3.34 11.37 -10.83
N GLY A 124 2.90 12.62 -10.69
CA GLY A 124 3.76 13.72 -10.25
C GLY A 124 4.35 13.48 -8.86
N GLY A 125 3.50 13.01 -7.94
CA GLY A 125 3.95 12.71 -6.58
C GLY A 125 5.02 11.63 -6.55
N ILE A 126 4.86 10.55 -7.32
CA ILE A 126 5.85 9.47 -7.42
C ILE A 126 7.15 9.96 -8.05
N ILE A 127 7.08 10.65 -9.20
CA ILE A 127 8.27 11.10 -9.94
C ILE A 127 9.13 12.04 -9.08
N VAL A 128 8.52 13.07 -8.51
CA VAL A 128 9.24 14.07 -7.71
C VAL A 128 9.76 13.47 -6.41
N SER A 129 9.01 12.55 -5.79
CA SER A 129 9.49 11.81 -4.61
C SER A 129 10.73 10.96 -4.92
N VAL A 130 10.75 10.21 -6.01
CA VAL A 130 11.91 9.39 -6.38
C VAL A 130 13.15 10.25 -6.65
N ILE A 131 12.97 11.38 -7.33
CA ILE A 131 14.05 12.35 -7.57
C ILE A 131 14.55 12.92 -6.23
N GLY A 132 13.64 13.39 -5.38
CA GLY A 132 13.96 13.96 -4.08
C GLY A 132 14.68 12.98 -3.16
N CYS A 133 14.21 11.72 -3.07
CA CYS A 133 14.86 10.65 -2.32
C CYS A 133 16.27 10.36 -2.85
N THR A 134 16.44 10.35 -4.17
CA THR A 134 17.76 10.12 -4.79
C THR A 134 18.73 11.24 -4.43
N ILE A 135 18.28 12.50 -4.49
CA ILE A 135 19.07 13.67 -4.10
C ILE A 135 19.42 13.60 -2.62
N PHE A 136 18.44 13.34 -1.75
CA PHE A 136 18.64 13.19 -0.30
C PHE A 136 19.72 12.14 0.02
N CYS A 137 19.59 10.94 -0.57
CA CYS A 137 20.55 9.86 -0.36
C CYS A 137 21.95 10.25 -0.83
N ARG A 138 22.08 10.94 -1.98
CA ARG A 138 23.38 11.41 -2.48
C ARG A 138 24.03 12.44 -1.55
N VAL A 139 23.25 13.39 -1.04
CA VAL A 139 23.74 14.41 -0.09
C VAL A 139 24.21 13.75 1.22
N LYS A 140 23.44 12.79 1.74
CA LYS A 140 23.76 12.05 2.97
C LYS A 140 24.78 10.90 2.76
N LYS A 141 25.23 10.66 1.52
CA LYS A 141 26.11 9.53 1.13
C LYS A 141 25.53 8.15 1.50
N ILE A 142 24.21 8.02 1.46
CA ILE A 142 23.49 6.76 1.68
C ILE A 142 23.26 6.07 0.35
N ASN A 143 23.37 4.74 0.33
CA ASN A 143 23.03 3.98 -0.87
C ASN A 143 21.52 4.04 -1.13
N VAL A 144 21.13 4.57 -2.30
CA VAL A 144 19.71 4.76 -2.68
C VAL A 144 18.94 3.45 -2.65
N LEU A 145 19.51 2.37 -3.20
CA LEU A 145 18.82 1.07 -3.27
C LEU A 145 18.65 0.44 -1.88
N SER A 146 19.60 0.64 -0.97
CA SER A 146 19.47 0.25 0.43
C SER A 146 18.35 1.00 1.15
N MET A 147 18.22 2.30 0.86
CA MET A 147 17.11 3.12 1.38
C MET A 147 15.77 2.62 0.83
N MET A 148 15.71 2.35 -0.47
CA MET A 148 14.51 1.85 -1.13
C MET A 148 14.10 0.47 -0.61
N ASP A 149 15.03 -0.42 -0.27
CA ASP A 149 14.69 -1.74 0.30
C ASP A 149 13.80 -1.61 1.55
N SER A 150 14.10 -0.70 2.49
CA SER A 150 13.21 -0.45 3.64
C SER A 150 12.00 0.40 3.27
N GLY A 151 12.18 1.40 2.40
CA GLY A 151 11.08 2.26 1.95
C GLY A 151 9.94 1.49 1.30
N ILE A 152 10.25 0.42 0.56
CA ILE A 152 9.26 -0.46 -0.06
C ILE A 152 8.44 -1.22 0.96
N LEU A 153 9.01 -1.64 2.09
CA LEU A 153 8.24 -2.27 3.17
C LEU A 153 7.22 -1.28 3.74
N GLY A 154 7.62 -0.02 3.91
CA GLY A 154 6.72 1.06 4.30
C GLY A 154 5.63 1.36 3.25
N LEU A 155 5.99 1.32 1.97
CA LEU A 155 5.06 1.53 0.86
C LEU A 155 4.00 0.44 0.81
N LEU A 156 4.38 -0.83 0.97
CA LEU A 156 3.46 -1.97 0.90
C LEU A 156 2.37 -1.92 1.99
N ILE A 157 2.72 -1.58 3.24
CA ILE A 157 1.70 -1.42 4.28
C ILE A 157 0.79 -0.22 3.99
N GLY A 158 1.35 0.87 3.48
CA GLY A 158 0.57 2.04 3.05
C GLY A 158 -0.42 1.69 1.94
N GLN A 159 -0.02 0.89 0.95
CA GLN A 159 -0.89 0.40 -0.11
C GLN A 159 -1.96 -0.56 0.43
N SER A 160 -1.59 -1.49 1.30
CA SER A 160 -2.55 -2.43 1.91
C SER A 160 -3.66 -1.72 2.67
N VAL A 161 -3.29 -0.74 3.51
CA VAL A 161 -4.23 0.02 4.34
C VAL A 161 -5.01 1.01 3.48
N GLY A 162 -4.33 1.73 2.59
CA GLY A 162 -4.93 2.76 1.72
C GLY A 162 -6.10 2.26 0.88
N ARG A 163 -6.07 1.00 0.44
CA ARG A 163 -7.16 0.38 -0.34
C ARG A 163 -8.50 0.35 0.40
N TRP A 164 -8.50 0.36 1.73
CA TRP A 164 -9.75 0.44 2.50
C TRP A 164 -10.44 1.80 2.37
N GLY A 165 -9.73 2.85 1.93
CA GLY A 165 -10.36 4.10 1.52
C GLY A 165 -11.34 3.90 0.35
N ASN A 166 -10.99 3.04 -0.60
CA ASN A 166 -11.85 2.73 -1.75
C ASN A 166 -13.14 2.00 -1.33
N PHE A 167 -13.07 1.17 -0.28
CA PHE A 167 -14.25 0.51 0.30
C PHE A 167 -15.26 1.52 0.85
N PHE A 168 -14.81 2.47 1.69
CA PHE A 168 -15.69 3.50 2.25
C PHE A 168 -16.22 4.50 1.22
N ASN A 169 -15.49 4.69 0.12
CA ASN A 169 -15.89 5.53 -1.00
C ASN A 169 -16.73 4.77 -2.06
N THR A 170 -16.92 3.45 -1.91
CA THR A 170 -17.60 2.59 -2.90
C THR A 170 -17.07 2.80 -4.32
N GLU A 171 -15.74 2.80 -4.46
CA GLU A 171 -15.06 3.08 -5.73
C GLU A 171 -14.02 2.02 -6.08
N ALA A 172 -13.54 2.08 -7.32
CA ALA A 172 -12.44 1.25 -7.83
C ALA A 172 -12.68 -0.26 -7.69
N PHE A 173 -13.95 -0.70 -7.69
CA PHE A 173 -14.37 -2.11 -7.71
C PHE A 173 -14.16 -2.74 -9.10
N GLY A 174 -14.25 -4.07 -9.20
CA GLY A 174 -14.11 -4.78 -10.47
C GLY A 174 -15.44 -5.02 -11.20
N GLY A 175 -15.39 -5.80 -12.28
CA GLY A 175 -16.57 -6.17 -13.04
C GLY A 175 -17.56 -7.05 -12.28
N PRO A 176 -18.74 -7.30 -12.88
CA PRO A 176 -19.77 -8.15 -12.29
C PRO A 176 -19.25 -9.55 -11.95
N THR A 177 -19.65 -10.08 -10.79
CA THR A 177 -19.20 -11.41 -10.36
C THR A 177 -20.16 -12.08 -9.40
N ASP A 178 -20.13 -13.41 -9.38
CA ASP A 178 -20.75 -14.23 -8.33
C ASP A 178 -19.72 -15.11 -7.60
N SER A 179 -18.46 -14.68 -7.59
CA SER A 179 -17.40 -15.35 -6.83
C SER A 179 -17.70 -15.43 -5.34
N PHE A 180 -17.01 -16.31 -4.61
CA PHE A 180 -17.14 -16.44 -3.16
C PHE A 180 -16.93 -15.12 -2.39
N LEU A 181 -16.11 -14.21 -2.93
CA LEU A 181 -15.86 -12.88 -2.36
C LEU A 181 -16.70 -11.79 -3.03
N ALA A 182 -17.76 -12.12 -3.76
CA ALA A 182 -18.61 -11.13 -4.40
C ALA A 182 -19.07 -10.08 -3.39
N MET A 183 -18.93 -8.81 -3.77
CA MET A 183 -19.33 -7.67 -2.96
C MET A 183 -20.51 -7.00 -3.65
N ARG A 184 -21.64 -7.00 -2.96
CA ARG A 184 -22.85 -6.31 -3.38
C ARG A 184 -22.86 -4.91 -2.80
N ILE A 185 -23.12 -3.92 -3.64
CA ILE A 185 -23.17 -2.49 -3.27
C ILE A 185 -24.53 -1.94 -3.70
N LYS A 186 -25.14 -1.13 -2.83
CA LYS A 186 -26.31 -0.33 -3.21
C LYS A 186 -25.89 0.70 -4.26
N GLU A 187 -26.52 0.66 -5.43
CA GLU A 187 -26.11 1.47 -6.60
C GLU A 187 -26.10 2.97 -6.29
N ALA A 188 -27.06 3.45 -5.50
CA ALA A 188 -27.17 4.85 -5.08
C ALA A 188 -25.95 5.41 -4.30
N LEU A 189 -25.04 4.56 -3.81
CA LEU A 189 -23.81 4.98 -3.14
C LEU A 189 -22.63 5.17 -4.10
N VAL A 190 -22.73 4.59 -5.30
CA VAL A 190 -21.66 4.55 -6.29
C VAL A 190 -21.67 5.83 -7.12
N ASN A 191 -20.49 6.34 -7.44
CA ASN A 191 -20.38 7.47 -8.36
C ASN A 191 -20.89 7.05 -9.76
N PRO A 192 -21.83 7.79 -10.38
CA PRO A 192 -22.37 7.44 -11.70
C PRO A 192 -21.31 7.22 -12.78
N ASN A 193 -20.17 7.91 -12.71
CA ASN A 193 -19.06 7.75 -13.66
C ASN A 193 -18.40 6.35 -13.62
N MET A 194 -18.67 5.56 -12.58
CA MET A 194 -18.16 4.19 -12.41
C MET A 194 -19.18 3.12 -12.82
N LEU A 195 -20.42 3.52 -13.13
CA LEU A 195 -21.49 2.64 -13.55
C LEU A 195 -21.51 2.53 -15.08
N ASN A 196 -20.67 1.66 -15.62
CA ASN A 196 -20.67 1.38 -17.05
C ASN A 196 -21.83 0.44 -17.45
N ASP A 197 -22.05 0.28 -18.76
CA ASP A 197 -23.13 -0.56 -19.29
C ASP A 197 -23.04 -2.01 -18.79
N GLU A 198 -21.83 -2.55 -18.67
CA GLU A 198 -21.62 -3.92 -18.17
C GLU A 198 -22.12 -4.10 -16.73
N VAL A 199 -21.79 -3.17 -15.83
CA VAL A 199 -22.22 -3.19 -14.43
C VAL A 199 -23.73 -3.00 -14.34
N LEU A 200 -24.29 -2.07 -15.10
CA LEU A 200 -25.72 -1.77 -15.09
C LEU A 200 -26.57 -2.91 -15.65
N MET A 201 -26.12 -3.58 -16.72
CA MET A 201 -26.80 -4.76 -17.28
C MET A 201 -26.87 -5.94 -16.31
N ASN A 202 -25.95 -6.02 -15.34
CA ASN A 202 -25.91 -7.06 -14.32
C ASN A 202 -26.47 -6.58 -12.96
N SER A 203 -27.08 -5.39 -12.91
CA SER A 203 -27.75 -4.89 -11.71
C SER A 203 -29.09 -5.59 -11.48
N PHE A 204 -29.52 -5.66 -10.22
CA PHE A 204 -30.79 -6.27 -9.84
C PHE A 204 -31.43 -5.56 -8.66
N LYS A 205 -32.75 -5.71 -8.52
CA LYS A 205 -33.51 -5.10 -7.44
C LYS A 205 -33.74 -6.07 -6.29
N ILE A 206 -33.58 -5.57 -5.07
CA ILE A 206 -34.07 -6.22 -3.84
C ILE A 206 -34.91 -5.18 -3.11
N GLY A 207 -36.20 -5.46 -2.94
CA GLY A 207 -37.16 -4.46 -2.50
C GLY A 207 -37.23 -3.30 -3.50
N GLU A 208 -37.12 -2.07 -3.01
CA GLU A 208 -37.12 -0.85 -3.82
C GLU A 208 -35.72 -0.42 -4.30
N ASN A 209 -34.67 -1.01 -3.74
CA ASN A 209 -33.28 -0.61 -3.98
C ASN A 209 -32.66 -1.38 -5.15
N LEU A 210 -31.84 -0.67 -5.95
CA LEU A 210 -31.00 -1.25 -7.00
C LEU A 210 -29.62 -1.60 -6.44
N PHE A 211 -29.12 -2.78 -6.81
CA PHE A 211 -27.83 -3.28 -6.36
C PHE A 211 -26.98 -3.74 -7.53
N ILE A 212 -25.66 -3.58 -7.37
CA ILE A 212 -24.64 -4.17 -8.24
C ILE A 212 -23.85 -5.20 -7.43
N GLN A 213 -23.40 -6.27 -8.09
CA GLN A 213 -22.57 -7.31 -7.44
C GLN A 213 -21.27 -7.48 -8.21
N VAL A 214 -20.16 -7.11 -7.57
CA VAL A 214 -18.88 -6.84 -8.22
C VAL A 214 -17.71 -7.48 -7.47
N HIS A 215 -16.57 -7.60 -8.14
CA HIS A 215 -15.32 -8.00 -7.50
C HIS A 215 -14.85 -6.93 -6.50
N PRO A 216 -14.56 -7.26 -5.23
CA PRO A 216 -13.92 -6.35 -4.28
C PRO A 216 -12.41 -6.26 -4.55
N THR A 217 -12.05 -5.65 -5.67
CA THR A 217 -10.65 -5.39 -6.06
C THR A 217 -9.86 -4.66 -4.98
N PHE A 218 -10.48 -3.76 -4.21
CA PHE A 218 -9.82 -3.14 -3.04
C PHE A 218 -9.25 -4.19 -2.07
N PHE A 219 -10.00 -5.26 -1.81
CA PHE A 219 -9.61 -6.33 -0.91
C PHE A 219 -8.54 -7.21 -1.55
N TYR A 220 -8.66 -7.53 -2.84
CA TYR A 220 -7.64 -8.26 -3.58
C TYR A 220 -6.29 -7.53 -3.57
N GLU A 221 -6.29 -6.22 -3.83
CA GLU A 221 -5.10 -5.39 -3.77
C GLU A 221 -4.56 -5.27 -2.34
N SER A 222 -5.45 -5.10 -1.35
CA SER A 222 -5.04 -5.00 0.06
C SER A 222 -4.30 -6.26 0.52
N MET A 223 -4.87 -7.44 0.23
CA MET A 223 -4.30 -8.74 0.58
C MET A 223 -3.05 -9.06 -0.23
N TRP A 224 -3.01 -8.72 -1.51
CA TRP A 224 -1.80 -8.89 -2.33
C TRP A 224 -0.61 -8.13 -1.74
N ASN A 225 -0.82 -6.87 -1.38
CA ASN A 225 0.22 -6.03 -0.79
C ASN A 225 0.62 -6.51 0.61
N LEU A 226 -0.34 -7.02 1.41
CA LEU A 226 -0.08 -7.48 2.76
C LEU A 226 0.73 -8.79 2.75
N CYS A 227 0.36 -9.74 1.89
CA CYS A 227 1.11 -10.96 1.70
C CYS A 227 2.53 -10.66 1.17
N THR A 228 2.65 -9.75 0.20
CA THR A 228 3.94 -9.31 -0.32
C THR A 228 4.80 -8.69 0.78
N LEU A 229 4.22 -7.83 1.62
CA LEU A 229 4.90 -7.24 2.78
C LEU A 229 5.42 -8.31 3.74
N ILE A 230 4.58 -9.27 4.13
CA ILE A 230 4.97 -10.32 5.06
C ILE A 230 6.16 -11.10 4.49
N ILE A 231 6.07 -11.53 3.22
CA ILE A 231 7.15 -12.26 2.55
C ILE A 231 8.43 -11.42 2.52
N PHE A 232 8.33 -10.15 2.10
CA PHE A 232 9.51 -9.29 1.93
C PHE A 232 10.14 -8.90 3.27
N TYR A 233 9.33 -8.64 4.29
CA TYR A 233 9.81 -8.33 5.64
C TYR A 233 10.61 -9.51 6.25
N LEU A 234 10.18 -10.75 5.97
CA LEU A 234 10.88 -11.96 6.38
C LEU A 234 12.13 -12.24 5.52
N MET A 235 12.14 -11.82 4.26
CA MET A 235 13.26 -11.98 3.33
C MET A 235 14.32 -10.89 3.44
N ALA A 236 13.98 -9.69 3.92
CA ALA A 236 14.88 -8.54 3.98
C ALA A 236 16.21 -8.80 4.72
N PRO A 237 16.25 -9.54 5.86
CA PRO A 237 17.51 -9.90 6.51
C PRO A 237 18.37 -10.88 5.71
N LYS A 238 17.76 -11.58 4.74
CA LYS A 238 18.37 -12.63 3.92
C LYS A 238 18.67 -12.15 2.50
N LYS A 239 18.65 -10.84 2.26
CA LYS A 239 18.96 -10.26 0.95
C LYS A 239 20.41 -10.57 0.57
N LYS A 240 20.63 -10.80 -0.73
CA LYS A 240 21.91 -11.21 -1.32
C LYS A 240 22.65 -10.06 -1.99
N PHE A 241 21.93 -8.99 -2.30
CA PHE A 241 22.46 -7.74 -2.85
C PHE A 241 21.58 -6.57 -2.43
N THR A 242 22.13 -5.36 -2.50
CA THR A 242 21.45 -4.11 -2.22
C THR A 242 20.42 -3.78 -3.31
N GLY A 243 19.18 -3.48 -2.92
CA GLY A 243 18.07 -3.23 -3.86
C GLY A 243 17.26 -4.48 -4.21
N GLN A 244 17.56 -5.63 -3.57
CA GLN A 244 16.84 -6.87 -3.84
C GLN A 244 15.34 -6.74 -3.55
N ILE A 245 14.97 -6.15 -2.41
CA ILE A 245 13.56 -5.98 -2.03
C ILE A 245 12.88 -5.00 -2.99
N PHE A 246 13.59 -3.94 -3.39
CA PHE A 246 13.09 -3.00 -4.38
C PHE A 246 12.80 -3.65 -5.74
N PHE A 247 13.73 -4.41 -6.32
CA PHE A 247 13.47 -5.05 -7.62
C PHE A 247 12.44 -6.17 -7.52
N GLN A 248 12.39 -6.89 -6.40
CA GLN A 248 11.32 -7.85 -6.12
C GLN A 248 9.96 -7.14 -6.06
N TYR A 249 9.88 -5.96 -5.48
CA TYR A 249 8.66 -5.16 -5.50
C TYR A 249 8.25 -4.78 -6.92
N LEU A 250 9.16 -4.35 -7.80
CA LEU A 250 8.80 -4.07 -9.21
C LEU A 250 8.16 -5.28 -9.89
N LEU A 251 8.70 -6.48 -9.63
CA LEU A 251 8.16 -7.73 -10.14
C LEU A 251 6.77 -8.04 -9.55
N PHE A 252 6.65 -8.11 -8.23
CA PHE A 252 5.42 -8.50 -7.56
C PHE A 252 4.30 -7.48 -7.71
N TYR A 253 4.62 -6.19 -7.65
CA TYR A 253 3.67 -5.12 -7.95
C TYR A 253 3.21 -5.21 -9.40
N GLY A 254 4.13 -5.39 -10.35
CA GLY A 254 3.79 -5.54 -11.77
C GLY A 254 2.87 -6.72 -12.03
N VAL A 255 3.17 -7.90 -11.47
CA VAL A 255 2.31 -9.07 -11.60
C VAL A 255 0.93 -8.80 -10.97
N GLY A 256 0.89 -8.35 -9.72
CA GLY A 256 -0.35 -8.09 -8.99
C GLY A 256 -1.24 -7.07 -9.69
N ARG A 257 -0.67 -5.94 -10.07
CA ARG A 257 -1.38 -4.86 -10.74
C ARG A 257 -1.89 -5.28 -12.11
N PHE A 258 -1.14 -6.10 -12.86
CA PHE A 258 -1.56 -6.55 -14.19
C PHE A 258 -2.88 -7.34 -14.17
N TRP A 259 -2.98 -8.35 -13.28
CA TRP A 259 -4.18 -9.19 -13.25
C TRP A 259 -5.35 -8.51 -12.55
N ILE A 260 -5.11 -7.73 -11.49
CA ILE A 260 -6.19 -7.02 -10.79
C ILE A 260 -6.78 -5.91 -11.66
N GLU A 261 -5.95 -5.19 -12.40
CA GLU A 261 -6.45 -4.21 -13.37
C GLU A 261 -7.27 -4.88 -14.47
N GLY A 262 -6.94 -6.12 -14.84
CA GLY A 262 -7.74 -6.89 -15.78
C GLY A 262 -9.16 -7.20 -15.28
N LEU A 263 -9.42 -7.08 -13.98
CA LEU A 263 -10.75 -7.21 -13.39
C LEU A 263 -11.49 -5.87 -13.30
N ARG A 264 -10.81 -4.73 -13.51
CA ARG A 264 -11.39 -3.40 -13.37
C ARG A 264 -12.09 -2.94 -14.63
N THR A 265 -13.20 -2.24 -14.43
CA THR A 265 -14.06 -1.71 -15.48
C THR A 265 -13.84 -0.22 -15.77
N ASP A 266 -13.09 0.47 -14.92
CA ASP A 266 -12.85 1.93 -14.93
C ASP A 266 -11.39 2.28 -15.29
N SER A 267 -10.74 1.43 -16.09
CA SER A 267 -9.33 1.57 -16.43
C SER A 267 -9.08 2.69 -17.45
N LEU A 268 -7.95 3.39 -17.31
CA LEU A 268 -7.46 4.32 -18.33
C LEU A 268 -6.76 3.55 -19.45
N TYR A 269 -7.28 3.64 -20.67
CA TYR A 269 -6.78 2.92 -21.83
C TYR A 269 -5.76 3.72 -22.66
N LEU A 270 -4.79 3.04 -23.26
CA LEU A 270 -3.84 3.64 -24.21
C LEU A 270 -4.55 3.98 -25.52
N TRP A 271 -4.56 5.25 -25.92
CA TRP A 271 -4.95 5.79 -27.23
C TRP A 271 -5.70 4.83 -28.18
N GLY A 272 -7.00 4.61 -27.95
CA GLY A 272 -7.86 3.82 -28.84
C GLY A 272 -7.61 2.30 -28.82
N THR A 273 -6.82 1.79 -27.89
CA THR A 273 -6.60 0.36 -27.65
C THR A 273 -7.40 -0.13 -26.44
N ASN A 274 -7.58 -1.44 -26.32
CA ASN A 274 -8.20 -2.08 -25.14
C ASN A 274 -7.17 -2.43 -24.04
N ILE A 275 -5.98 -1.81 -24.07
CA ILE A 275 -4.92 -2.06 -23.08
C ILE A 275 -4.90 -0.92 -22.06
N ALA A 276 -5.10 -1.26 -20.78
CA ALA A 276 -4.99 -0.28 -19.72
C ALA A 276 -3.54 0.21 -19.58
N VAL A 277 -3.33 1.52 -19.43
CA VAL A 277 -2.01 2.16 -19.23
C VAL A 277 -1.27 1.52 -18.07
N SER A 278 -2.00 1.27 -16.99
CA SER A 278 -1.57 0.58 -15.78
C SER A 278 -1.13 -0.87 -16.06
N GLN A 279 -1.82 -1.63 -16.91
CA GLN A 279 -1.39 -2.98 -17.31
C GLN A 279 -0.09 -2.94 -18.11
N ALA A 280 0.02 -2.03 -19.09
CA ALA A 280 1.24 -1.88 -19.90
C ALA A 280 2.45 -1.52 -19.02
N LEU A 281 2.29 -0.54 -18.12
CA LEU A 281 3.32 -0.18 -17.15
C LEU A 281 3.67 -1.34 -16.23
N SER A 282 2.66 -2.08 -15.75
CA SER A 282 2.86 -3.22 -14.86
C SER A 282 3.64 -4.36 -15.51
N ALA A 283 3.38 -4.66 -16.78
CA ALA A 283 4.14 -5.64 -17.55
C ALA A 283 5.61 -5.20 -17.71
N LEU A 284 5.85 -3.92 -18.02
CA LEU A 284 7.20 -3.37 -18.11
C LEU A 284 7.95 -3.48 -16.77
N LEU A 285 7.31 -3.11 -15.67
CA LEU A 285 7.89 -3.21 -14.33
C LEU A 285 8.20 -4.66 -13.96
N ALA A 286 7.30 -5.60 -14.32
CA ALA A 286 7.50 -7.01 -14.05
C ALA A 286 8.74 -7.58 -14.78
N VAL A 287 8.84 -7.31 -16.08
CA VAL A 287 9.97 -7.77 -16.90
C VAL A 287 11.28 -7.11 -16.45
N ALA A 288 11.27 -5.79 -16.21
CA ALA A 288 12.45 -5.07 -15.74
C ALA A 288 12.91 -5.56 -14.36
N GLY A 289 11.96 -5.73 -13.42
CA GLY A 289 12.24 -6.26 -12.09
C GLY A 289 12.86 -7.65 -12.13
N ALA A 290 12.27 -8.58 -12.90
CA ALA A 290 12.82 -9.92 -13.09
C ALA A 290 14.23 -9.89 -13.69
N GLY A 291 14.45 -9.10 -14.75
CA GLY A 291 15.76 -8.95 -15.39
C GLY A 291 16.82 -8.41 -14.42
N LEU A 292 16.49 -7.39 -13.62
CA LEU A 292 17.39 -6.79 -12.64
C LEU A 292 17.71 -7.76 -11.49
N ILE A 293 16.74 -8.56 -11.04
CA ILE A 293 16.98 -9.61 -10.03
C ILE A 293 17.97 -10.65 -10.58
N ILE A 294 17.71 -11.19 -11.78
CA ILE A 294 18.56 -12.22 -12.39
C ILE A 294 19.98 -11.68 -12.61
N TYR A 295 20.11 -10.47 -13.15
CA TYR A 295 21.40 -9.81 -13.35
C TYR A 295 22.19 -9.68 -12.05
N ASN A 296 21.57 -9.16 -10.99
CA ASN A 296 22.26 -8.96 -9.72
C ASN A 296 22.57 -10.28 -9.01
N LEU A 297 21.68 -11.29 -9.07
CA LEU A 297 21.99 -12.62 -8.53
C LEU A 297 23.20 -13.27 -9.24
N ASN A 298 23.30 -13.12 -10.56
CA ASN A 298 24.45 -13.60 -11.32
C ASN A 298 25.74 -12.85 -10.95
N LYS A 299 25.65 -11.54 -10.72
CA LYS A 299 26.77 -10.73 -10.25
C LYS A 299 27.23 -11.16 -8.86
N VAL A 300 26.30 -11.38 -7.93
CA VAL A 300 26.59 -11.88 -6.57
C VAL A 300 27.24 -13.25 -6.61
N ARG A 301 26.76 -14.15 -7.47
CA ARG A 301 27.35 -15.50 -7.62
C ARG A 301 28.81 -15.45 -8.07
N LYS A 302 29.19 -14.47 -8.90
CA LYS A 302 30.55 -14.32 -9.43
C LYS A 302 31.48 -13.56 -8.47
N ASN A 303 30.98 -12.49 -7.85
CA ASN A 303 31.81 -11.50 -7.17
C ASN A 303 31.53 -11.38 -5.65
N GLY A 304 30.55 -12.11 -5.14
CA GLY A 304 30.02 -11.92 -3.79
C GLY A 304 29.07 -10.72 -3.66
N PRO A 305 28.59 -10.43 -2.43
CA PRO A 305 27.75 -9.26 -2.14
C PRO A 305 28.37 -7.94 -2.60
N ASP A 306 27.55 -6.95 -2.95
CA ASP A 306 28.05 -5.60 -3.24
C ASP A 306 28.54 -4.87 -1.98
N GLU A 307 29.37 -3.86 -2.16
CA GLU A 307 30.02 -3.12 -1.06
C GLU A 307 29.03 -2.47 -0.09
N ALA A 308 27.87 -2.02 -0.57
CA ALA A 308 26.86 -1.43 0.31
C ALA A 308 26.24 -2.50 1.22
N LEU A 309 25.98 -3.70 0.69
CA LEU A 309 25.51 -4.82 1.50
C LEU A 309 26.57 -5.30 2.50
N LYS A 310 27.85 -5.35 2.09
CA LYS A 310 28.94 -5.69 3.02
C LYS A 310 29.01 -4.70 4.19
N ALA A 311 28.97 -3.41 3.90
CA ALA A 311 28.98 -2.36 4.93
C ALA A 311 27.79 -2.47 5.88
N GLU A 312 26.60 -2.81 5.38
CA GLU A 312 25.42 -3.08 6.24
C GLU A 312 25.63 -4.28 7.17
N LEU A 313 26.18 -5.38 6.66
CA LEU A 313 26.45 -6.58 7.44
C LEU A 313 27.51 -6.33 8.52
N GLU A 314 28.56 -5.57 8.18
CA GLU A 314 29.60 -5.16 9.13
C GLU A 314 29.04 -4.24 10.23
N ALA A 315 28.20 -3.26 9.87
CA ALA A 315 27.55 -2.37 10.83
C ALA A 315 26.64 -3.16 11.79
N LEU A 316 25.89 -4.14 11.28
CA LEU A 316 25.06 -5.02 12.10
C LEU A 316 25.91 -5.89 13.05
N ALA A 317 27.01 -6.46 12.56
CA ALA A 317 27.92 -7.26 13.37
C ALA A 317 28.54 -6.44 14.52
N ALA A 318 28.99 -5.21 14.24
CA ALA A 318 29.51 -4.29 15.24
C ALA A 318 28.47 -3.97 16.32
N LYS A 319 27.24 -3.63 15.91
CA LYS A 319 26.13 -3.34 16.83
C LYS A 319 25.81 -4.52 17.75
N ASN A 320 25.81 -5.75 17.21
CA ASN A 320 25.56 -6.95 18.01
C ASN A 320 26.69 -7.22 19.01
N ALA A 321 27.94 -6.98 18.61
CA ALA A 321 29.10 -7.12 19.50
C ALA A 321 29.07 -6.10 20.65
N ASP A 322 28.69 -4.86 20.39
CA ASP A 322 28.54 -3.83 21.41
C ASP A 322 27.42 -4.14 22.40
N GLY A 323 26.27 -4.65 21.90
CA GLY A 323 25.18 -5.09 22.76
C GLY A 323 25.59 -6.22 23.72
N LEU A 324 26.33 -7.22 23.23
CA LEU A 324 26.87 -8.30 24.07
C LEU A 324 27.86 -7.79 25.11
N ARG A 325 28.68 -6.79 24.78
CA ARG A 325 29.61 -6.18 25.74
C ARG A 325 28.87 -5.44 26.86
N GLN A 326 27.82 -4.69 26.53
CA GLN A 326 27.00 -4.00 27.51
C GLN A 326 26.28 -4.99 28.43
N GLU A 327 25.65 -6.02 27.87
CA GLU A 327 24.95 -7.06 28.65
C GLU A 327 25.90 -7.81 29.60
N ASN A 328 27.10 -8.15 29.12
CA ASN A 328 28.11 -8.79 29.96
C ASN A 328 28.66 -7.85 31.05
N GLY A 329 28.79 -6.55 30.76
CA GLY A 329 29.20 -5.54 31.73
C GLY A 329 28.16 -5.32 32.84
N GLU A 330 26.87 -5.28 32.47
CA GLU A 330 25.76 -5.19 33.43
C GLU A 330 25.70 -6.43 34.33
N LYS A 331 25.80 -7.64 33.77
CA LYS A 331 25.85 -8.88 34.56
C LYS A 331 27.03 -8.93 35.52
N ALA A 332 28.22 -8.51 35.06
CA ALA A 332 29.40 -8.45 35.92
C ALA A 332 29.22 -7.44 37.07
N ALA A 333 28.59 -6.30 36.81
CA ALA A 333 28.28 -5.30 37.84
C ALA A 333 27.25 -5.81 38.86
N GLU A 334 26.22 -6.53 38.42
CA GLU A 334 25.23 -7.18 39.31
C GLU A 334 25.87 -8.24 40.20
N THR A 335 26.70 -9.15 39.66
CA THR A 335 27.41 -10.16 40.46
C THR A 335 28.34 -9.53 41.49
N THR A 336 29.05 -8.45 41.12
CA THR A 336 29.93 -7.73 42.07
C THR A 336 29.12 -7.05 43.17
N ALA A 337 27.92 -6.54 42.87
CA ALA A 337 27.05 -5.93 43.86
C ALA A 337 26.46 -6.96 44.84
N GLU A 338 26.09 -8.15 44.36
CA GLU A 338 25.64 -9.27 45.22
C GLU A 338 26.76 -9.77 46.16
N GLU A 339 28.00 -9.93 45.65
CA GLU A 339 29.16 -10.32 46.49
C GLU A 339 29.50 -9.28 47.58
N VAL A 340 29.30 -7.98 47.30
CA VAL A 340 29.52 -6.92 48.30
C VAL A 340 28.42 -6.92 49.38
N VAL A 341 27.17 -7.25 49.03
CA VAL A 341 26.04 -7.31 49.96
C VAL A 341 26.09 -8.55 50.86
N GLU A 342 26.67 -9.67 50.41
CA GLU A 342 26.85 -10.88 51.21
C GLU A 342 28.08 -10.86 52.13
N SER A 343 28.92 -9.83 52.07
CA SER A 343 30.06 -9.71 53.00
C SER A 343 29.59 -9.39 54.44
N PRO A 344 29.93 -10.21 55.46
CA PRO A 344 29.55 -9.93 56.83
C PRO A 344 30.26 -8.66 57.32
N VAL A 345 29.49 -7.75 57.93
CA VAL A 345 30.05 -6.65 58.72
C VAL A 345 30.64 -7.27 59.98
N ASP A 346 31.94 -7.52 59.97
CA ASP A 346 32.74 -7.94 61.13
C ASP A 346 32.93 -6.79 62.15
#